data_AF-A0A847C412-F1
#
_entry.id   AF-A0A847C412-F1
#
_cell.length_a   1.000
_cell.length_b   1.000
_cell.length_c   1.000
_cell.angle_alpha   90.00
_cell.angle_beta   90.00
_cell.angle_gamma   90.00
#
_symmetry.space_group_name_H-M   'P 1'
#
loop_
_entity.id
_entity.type
_entity.pdbx_description
1 polymer ?
#
loop_
_entity_poly.entity_id
_entity_poly.type
_entity_poly.pdbx_seq_one_letter_code
_entity_poly.pdbx_strand_id
1 'polypeptide(L)'
;GLGDIENSGLAIRPEFRQYDAASKFEITKKKIGSKTACSCGDIIRGKKEPVDCSLFAKQCTPENPVGPCMVSSEGACAAFYKYSNF
;
A
#
# COMPACT_ATOMS: atom_id res chain seq x y z
N GLY A 1 6.90 -0.53 -2.30
CA GLY A 1 5.69 -0.74 -3.12
C GLY A 1 6.11 -1.23 -4.49
N LEU A 2 5.33 -0.90 -5.53
CA LEU A 2 5.62 -1.34 -6.90
C LEU A 2 6.59 -0.43 -7.66
N GLY A 3 6.68 0.86 -7.29
CA GLY A 3 7.43 1.86 -8.06
C GLY A 3 6.54 2.55 -9.08
N ASP A 4 7.13 3.36 -9.94
CA ASP A 4 6.41 3.95 -11.07
C ASP A 4 6.18 2.90 -12.16
N ILE A 5 4.96 2.82 -12.67
CA ILE A 5 4.57 1.92 -13.76
C ILE A 5 4.01 2.79 -14.88
N GLU A 6 4.56 2.65 -16.08
CA GLU A 6 4.12 3.44 -17.23
C GLU A 6 2.67 3.13 -17.59
N ASN A 7 1.92 4.17 -17.95
CA ASN A 7 0.52 4.08 -18.40
C ASN A 7 -0.44 3.34 -17.42
N SER A 8 -0.12 3.31 -16.13
CA SER A 8 -0.92 2.58 -15.12
C SER A 8 -1.93 3.45 -14.35
N GLY A 9 -1.84 4.78 -14.49
CA GLY A 9 -2.70 5.73 -13.79
C GLY A 9 -3.80 6.28 -14.66
N LEU A 10 -4.90 6.73 -14.04
CA LEU A 10 -5.96 7.49 -14.70
C LEU A 10 -6.00 8.92 -14.15
N ALA A 11 -6.38 9.85 -15.02
CA ALA A 11 -6.63 11.24 -14.66
C ALA A 11 -8.00 11.67 -15.19
N ILE A 12 -8.62 12.64 -14.51
CA ILE A 12 -9.88 13.23 -14.96
C ILE A 12 -9.61 14.00 -16.27
N ARG A 13 -10.50 13.83 -17.26
CA ARG A 13 -10.35 14.52 -18.56
C ARG A 13 -10.42 16.04 -18.38
N PRO A 14 -9.73 16.83 -19.23
CA PRO A 14 -9.68 18.29 -19.11
C PRO A 14 -11.07 18.95 -19.03
N GLU A 15 -12.06 18.47 -19.79
CA GLU A 15 -13.43 19.01 -19.79
C GLU A 15 -14.13 18.90 -18.42
N PHE A 16 -13.69 17.98 -17.56
CA PHE A 16 -14.25 17.71 -16.24
C PHE A 16 -13.35 18.21 -15.10
N ARG A 17 -12.37 19.07 -15.39
CA ARG A 17 -11.40 19.58 -14.41
C ARG A 17 -12.05 20.25 -13.20
N GLN A 18 -13.25 20.79 -13.35
CA GLN A 18 -14.08 21.30 -12.25
C GLN A 18 -14.50 20.24 -11.22
N TYR A 19 -14.13 18.96 -11.36
CA TYR A 19 -14.33 17.91 -10.37
C TYR A 19 -13.01 17.35 -9.83
N ASP A 20 -11.87 17.76 -10.38
CA ASP A 20 -10.55 17.28 -9.97
C ASP A 20 -10.00 18.08 -8.78
N ALA A 21 -9.90 17.43 -7.61
CA ALA A 21 -9.35 18.03 -6.41
C ALA A 21 -7.88 18.48 -6.59
N ALA A 22 -7.08 17.72 -7.35
CA ALA A 22 -5.68 18.09 -7.61
C ALA A 22 -5.55 19.37 -8.44
N SER A 23 -6.58 19.69 -9.24
CA SER A 23 -6.67 20.93 -10.01
C SER A 23 -7.29 22.09 -9.24
N LYS A 24 -8.22 21.81 -8.31
CA LYS A 24 -8.92 22.82 -7.51
C LYS A 24 -8.10 23.39 -6.36
N PHE A 25 -7.22 22.57 -5.79
CA PHE A 25 -6.51 22.90 -4.56
C PHE A 25 -5.00 22.88 -4.80
N GLU A 26 -4.27 23.81 -4.17
CA GLU A 26 -2.80 23.84 -4.22
C GLU A 26 -2.19 22.74 -3.35
N ILE A 27 -2.20 21.50 -3.86
CA ILE A 27 -1.68 20.34 -3.13
C ILE A 27 -0.18 20.20 -3.38
N THR A 28 0.64 20.50 -2.36
CA THR A 28 2.08 20.24 -2.41
C THR A 28 2.37 18.79 -2.00
N LYS A 29 2.85 17.96 -2.93
CA LYS A 29 3.26 16.57 -2.62
C LYS A 29 4.66 16.55 -2.00
N LYS A 30 4.75 16.11 -0.74
CA LYS A 30 6.05 15.82 -0.12
C LYS A 30 6.53 14.43 -0.56
N LYS A 31 7.75 14.34 -1.09
CA LYS A 31 8.41 13.04 -1.28
C LYS A 31 8.78 12.50 0.10
N ILE A 32 8.15 11.40 0.49
CA ILE A 32 8.49 10.65 1.70
C ILE A 32 9.47 9.54 1.30
N GLY A 33 10.56 9.40 2.06
CA GLY A 33 11.60 8.41 1.80
C GLY A 33 11.09 6.97 1.91
N SER A 34 11.79 6.05 1.25
CA SER A 34 11.40 4.63 1.10
C SER A 34 11.84 3.72 2.25
N LYS A 35 12.49 4.24 3.30
CA LYS A 35 13.02 3.41 4.39
C LYS A 35 11.88 2.94 5.29
N THR A 36 11.57 1.64 5.21
CA THR A 36 10.62 0.96 6.08
C THR A 36 11.15 -0.45 6.38
N ALA A 37 10.90 -0.95 7.59
CA ALA A 37 11.14 -2.34 7.94
C ALA A 37 10.10 -3.29 7.32
N CYS A 38 9.01 -2.73 6.75
CA CYS A 38 7.92 -3.50 6.20
C CYS A 38 8.25 -4.14 4.83
N SER A 39 8.00 -5.44 4.68
CA SER A 39 8.20 -6.18 3.43
C SER A 39 7.00 -6.17 2.47
N CYS A 40 5.98 -5.31 2.68
CA CYS A 40 4.78 -5.24 1.82
C CYS A 40 5.12 -5.14 0.33
N GLY A 41 6.17 -4.42 -0.04
CA GLY A 41 6.60 -4.30 -1.44
C GLY A 41 7.02 -5.60 -2.10
N ASP A 42 7.67 -6.50 -1.35
CA ASP A 42 8.06 -7.83 -1.85
C ASP A 42 6.85 -8.77 -1.88
N ILE A 43 5.98 -8.68 -0.88
CA ILE A 43 4.75 -9.49 -0.77
C ILE A 43 3.81 -9.22 -1.95
N ILE A 44 3.50 -7.96 -2.26
CA ILE A 44 2.62 -7.62 -3.39
C ILE A 44 3.24 -7.92 -4.76
N ARG A 45 4.56 -8.15 -4.81
CA ARG A 45 5.27 -8.61 -6.02
C ARG A 45 5.36 -10.15 -6.09
N GLY A 46 4.80 -10.86 -5.11
CA GLY A 46 4.87 -12.32 -5.03
C GLY A 46 6.26 -12.87 -4.73
N LYS A 47 7.18 -12.05 -4.19
CA LYS A 47 8.57 -12.48 -3.87
C LYS A 47 8.72 -13.07 -2.46
N LYS A 48 7.74 -12.83 -1.59
CA LYS A 48 7.69 -13.26 -0.19
C LYS A 48 6.24 -13.53 0.19
N GLU A 49 6.04 -14.50 1.07
CA GLU A 49 4.77 -14.68 1.76
C GLU A 49 4.69 -13.78 3.00
N PRO A 50 3.49 -13.51 3.54
CA PRO A 50 3.34 -12.73 4.77
C PRO A 50 4.17 -13.29 5.94
N VAL A 51 4.28 -14.61 6.07
CA VAL A 51 5.07 -15.29 7.12
C VAL A 51 6.59 -15.06 6.99
N ASP A 52 7.08 -14.73 5.80
CA ASP A 52 8.49 -14.37 5.58
C ASP A 52 8.82 -12.96 6.08
N CYS A 53 7.80 -12.14 6.38
CA CYS A 53 8.00 -10.80 6.92
C CYS A 53 8.29 -10.86 8.41
N SER A 54 9.43 -10.34 8.84
CA SER A 54 9.86 -10.35 10.25
C SER A 54 8.89 -9.66 11.22
N LEU A 55 8.00 -8.78 10.71
CA LEU A 55 7.04 -8.04 11.51
C LEU A 55 5.66 -8.71 11.57
N PHE A 56 5.35 -9.63 10.65
CA PHE A 56 4.01 -10.21 10.49
C PHE A 56 3.59 -10.98 11.75
N ALA A 57 2.35 -10.76 12.17
CA ALA A 57 1.73 -11.34 13.38
C ALA A 57 2.50 -11.13 14.70
N LYS A 58 3.52 -10.26 14.68
CA LYS A 58 4.28 -9.83 15.85
C LYS A 58 3.97 -8.37 16.12
N GLN A 59 4.77 -7.48 15.53
CA GLN A 59 4.58 -6.03 15.66
C GLN A 59 3.52 -5.51 14.70
N CYS A 60 3.31 -6.18 13.56
CA CYS A 60 2.31 -5.83 12.56
C CYS A 60 1.11 -6.78 12.67
N THR A 61 0.02 -6.29 13.26
CA THR A 61 -1.27 -6.98 13.40
C THR A 61 -2.40 -6.10 12.87
N PRO A 62 -3.65 -6.60 12.73
CA PRO A 62 -4.78 -5.76 12.35
C PRO A 62 -5.02 -4.57 13.29
N GLU A 63 -4.80 -4.76 14.59
CA GLU A 63 -4.96 -3.72 15.62
C GLU A 63 -3.79 -2.73 15.63
N ASN A 64 -2.58 -3.19 15.28
CA ASN A 64 -1.38 -2.36 15.17
C ASN A 64 -0.68 -2.56 13.80
N PRO A 65 -1.24 -2.00 12.72
CA PRO A 65 -0.72 -2.25 11.39
C PRO A 65 0.51 -1.38 11.09
N VAL A 66 1.63 -2.02 10.72
CA VAL A 66 2.86 -1.32 10.32
C VAL A 66 2.87 -0.95 8.84
N GLY A 67 2.21 -1.74 7.99
CA GLY A 67 2.24 -1.59 6.54
C GLY A 67 0.86 -1.67 5.89
N PRO A 68 0.72 -1.14 4.66
CA PRO A 68 -0.58 -1.03 3.99
C PRO A 68 -1.24 -2.39 3.74
N CYS A 69 -0.47 -3.47 3.55
CA CYS A 69 -1.05 -4.80 3.36
C CYS A 69 -1.69 -5.38 4.62
N MET A 70 -1.47 -4.79 5.80
CA MET A 70 -2.19 -5.14 7.04
C MET A 70 -3.37 -4.21 7.30
N VAL A 71 -3.33 -2.96 6.82
CA VAL A 71 -4.44 -1.99 6.95
C VAL A 71 -5.60 -2.33 6.03
N SER A 72 -5.30 -2.67 4.77
CA SER A 72 -6.33 -2.93 3.76
C SER A 72 -7.05 -4.25 4.04
N SER A 73 -8.38 -4.25 3.92
CA SER A 73 -9.20 -5.47 3.95
C SER A 73 -8.87 -6.43 2.79
N GLU A 74 -8.34 -5.90 1.68
CA GLU A 74 -7.85 -6.65 0.53
C GLU A 74 -6.35 -6.92 0.59
N GLY A 75 -5.68 -6.48 1.67
CA GLY A 75 -4.25 -6.64 1.84
C GLY A 75 -3.86 -8.09 2.08
N ALA A 76 -2.83 -8.57 1.38
CA ALA A 76 -2.35 -9.94 1.51
C ALA A 76 -2.01 -10.32 2.97
N CYS A 77 -1.40 -9.41 3.75
CA CYS A 77 -1.10 -9.69 5.14
C CYS A 77 -2.37 -9.79 5.99
N ALA A 78 -3.32 -8.86 5.84
CA ALA A 78 -4.58 -8.91 6.59
C ALA A 78 -5.39 -10.18 6.27
N ALA A 79 -5.47 -10.56 5.00
CA ALA A 79 -6.13 -11.78 4.57
C ALA A 79 -5.45 -13.02 5.17
N PHE A 80 -4.11 -13.10 5.10
CA PHE A 80 -3.36 -14.23 5.64
C PHE A 80 -3.52 -14.34 7.15
N TYR A 81 -3.44 -13.22 7.87
CA TYR A 81 -3.65 -13.16 9.33
C TYR A 81 -5.04 -13.67 9.73
N LYS A 82 -6.07 -13.35 8.94
CA LYS A 82 -7.46 -13.68 9.26
C LYS A 82 -7.82 -15.15 9.00
N TYR A 83 -7.27 -15.74 7.95
CA TYR A 83 -7.78 -17.01 7.42
C TYR A 83 -6.80 -18.18 7.47
N SER A 84 -5.52 -17.94 7.76
CA SER A 84 -4.51 -18.99 7.82
C SER A 84 -4.17 -19.33 9.28
N ASN A 85 -3.93 -20.60 9.56
CA ASN A 85 -3.16 -21.01 10.74
C ASN A 85 -1.71 -21.09 10.29
N PHE A 86 -0.88 -20.18 10.78
CA PHE A 86 0.52 -19.99 10.39
C PHE A 86 1.47 -20.06 11.57
#